data_AF-A0A016V0A5-F1
#
_entry.id   AF-A0A016V0A5-F1
#
_cell.length_a   1.000
_cell.length_b   1.000
_cell.length_c   1.000
_cell.angle_alpha   90.00
_cell.angle_beta   90.00
_cell.angle_gamma   90.00
#
_symmetry.space_group_name_H-M   'P 1'
#
loop_
_entity.id
_entity.type
_entity.pdbx_description
1 polymer ?
#
loop_
_entity_poly.entity_id
_entity_poly.type
_entity_poly.pdbx_seq_one_letter_code
_entity_poly.pdbx_strand_id
1 'polypeptide(L)'
;MRQPTTDHDERRKTASAHPQEGVNDTQPTKDLVEPRETTSAQSVEGLDEERGAESAQSQEKADDVSQQMSAQLREEVDNPCPKTEDLDEQREFEMIEGNVEFMEGIDEAVNEHDDADIDEDQMRRHQLELELARARQALRDLHSIILDLENQPTCASRRIHHGTTYRDGERFMCCAFCPAVGIHYSDVCPTVMDTTVRKQMMQEKRKCELCIETFRAGDRGCKKSATPCYHCRRYGHHSALCDLPERSQQINERLANARRSYQWYEERIKTVKTNFVNIAIIDGGWSVADSRDLRDLFVLLYLLVA
;
A
#
# COMPACT_ATOMS: atom_id res chain seq x y z
N MET A 1 -59.34 15.03 26.74
CA MET A 1 -59.14 14.23 25.52
C MET A 1 -57.82 13.50 25.66
N ARG A 2 -57.87 12.16 25.71
CA ARG A 2 -56.78 11.27 26.15
C ARG A 2 -55.87 10.93 24.98
N GLN A 3 -54.56 10.94 25.22
CA GLN A 3 -53.54 10.43 24.30
C GLN A 3 -53.48 8.90 24.38
N PRO A 4 -53.23 8.18 23.27
CA PRO A 4 -52.90 6.77 23.29
C PRO A 4 -51.39 6.57 23.31
N THR A 5 -50.91 5.89 24.35
CA THR A 5 -49.61 5.23 24.44
C THR A 5 -49.75 3.82 23.89
N THR A 6 -48.89 3.42 22.95
CA THR A 6 -48.76 2.02 22.54
C THR A 6 -47.31 1.59 22.72
N ASP A 7 -47.11 0.87 23.83
CA ASP A 7 -46.00 -0.02 24.10
C ASP A 7 -45.89 -1.08 23.00
N HIS A 8 -44.67 -1.29 22.47
CA HIS A 8 -44.33 -2.46 21.68
C HIS A 8 -43.30 -3.31 22.43
N ASP A 9 -43.86 -4.14 23.30
CA ASP A 9 -43.61 -5.58 23.52
C ASP A 9 -42.27 -6.15 23.00
N GLU A 10 -41.31 -6.26 23.91
CA GLU A 10 -40.12 -7.12 23.79
C GLU A 10 -40.53 -8.60 23.89
N ARG A 11 -40.43 -9.35 22.78
CA ARG A 11 -40.61 -10.81 22.81
C ARG A 11 -39.39 -11.60 22.38
N ARG A 12 -38.61 -11.93 23.40
CA ARG A 12 -37.71 -13.07 23.61
C ARG A 12 -38.18 -14.37 22.89
N LYS A 13 -37.29 -14.96 22.08
CA LYS A 13 -37.26 -16.40 21.72
C LYS A 13 -35.79 -16.84 21.76
N THR A 14 -35.28 -17.31 22.89
CA THR A 14 -35.14 -18.73 23.28
C THR A 14 -34.54 -19.65 22.20
N ALA A 15 -33.26 -19.95 22.43
CA ALA A 15 -32.51 -21.16 22.15
C ALA A 15 -33.25 -22.36 21.54
N SER A 16 -32.65 -22.92 20.49
CA SER A 16 -32.78 -24.34 20.17
C SER A 16 -31.37 -24.94 20.15
N ALA A 17 -31.02 -25.58 21.26
CA ALA A 17 -29.89 -26.49 21.34
C ALA A 17 -30.33 -27.84 20.76
N HIS A 18 -29.57 -28.35 19.79
CA HIS A 18 -29.76 -29.70 19.25
C HIS A 18 -28.63 -30.60 19.78
N PRO A 19 -28.94 -31.79 20.34
CA PRO A 19 -27.96 -32.66 20.99
C PRO A 19 -27.27 -33.62 20.02
N GLN A 20 -26.19 -34.20 20.54
CA GLN A 20 -25.18 -35.07 19.94
C GLN A 20 -25.72 -36.43 19.43
N GLU A 21 -25.17 -36.88 18.31
CA GLU A 21 -24.75 -38.27 18.02
C GLU A 21 -23.48 -38.12 17.15
N GLY A 22 -22.31 -38.66 17.45
CA GLY A 22 -22.00 -39.98 17.97
C GLY A 22 -21.56 -40.87 16.80
N VAL A 23 -20.36 -41.45 16.89
CA VAL A 23 -19.94 -42.70 16.22
C VAL A 23 -19.38 -42.58 14.78
N ASN A 24 -18.06 -42.54 14.60
CA ASN A 24 -17.22 -43.74 14.41
C ASN A 24 -15.80 -43.40 13.91
N ASP A 25 -14.82 -43.81 14.70
CA ASP A 25 -13.44 -44.02 14.28
C ASP A 25 -13.40 -45.07 13.16
N THR A 26 -12.78 -44.74 12.04
CA THR A 26 -12.25 -45.74 11.12
C THR A 26 -10.92 -45.23 10.59
N GLN A 27 -9.84 -45.70 11.21
CA GLN A 27 -8.50 -45.64 10.65
C GLN A 27 -8.44 -46.46 9.36
N PRO A 28 -7.79 -45.97 8.31
CA PRO A 28 -7.07 -46.80 7.37
C PRO A 28 -5.59 -46.75 7.69
N THR A 29 -5.07 -47.95 7.90
CA THR A 29 -3.68 -48.37 7.99
C THR A 29 -2.76 -47.74 6.94
N LYS A 30 -1.55 -47.40 7.41
CA LYS A 30 -0.24 -47.71 6.82
C LYS A 30 -0.21 -47.86 5.30
N ASP A 31 0.50 -46.96 4.63
CA ASP A 31 1.65 -47.38 3.81
C ASP A 31 2.67 -46.22 3.71
N LEU A 32 3.82 -46.47 4.33
CA LEU A 32 5.06 -45.73 4.15
C LEU A 32 5.58 -46.09 2.76
N VAL A 33 5.56 -45.13 1.84
CA VAL A 33 6.38 -45.19 0.63
C VAL A 33 7.42 -44.07 0.74
N GLU A 34 8.65 -44.48 1.05
CA GLU A 34 9.85 -43.65 0.98
C GLU A 34 10.01 -43.04 -0.43
N PRO A 35 10.27 -41.72 -0.55
CA PRO A 35 10.83 -41.19 -1.77
C PRO A 35 12.33 -41.54 -1.83
N ARG A 36 12.67 -42.48 -2.72
CA ARG A 36 14.06 -42.73 -3.15
C ARG A 36 14.65 -41.48 -3.77
N GLU A 37 15.68 -40.95 -3.13
CA GLU A 37 16.66 -40.07 -3.75
C GLU A 37 17.35 -40.83 -4.88
N THR A 38 17.17 -40.37 -6.12
CA THR A 38 17.99 -40.78 -7.25
C THR A 38 18.82 -39.57 -7.67
N THR A 39 20.05 -39.58 -7.20
CA THR A 39 21.18 -38.88 -7.79
C THR A 39 21.36 -39.39 -9.24
N SER A 40 21.20 -38.50 -10.21
CA SER A 40 21.69 -38.74 -11.56
C SER A 40 22.24 -37.43 -12.12
N ALA A 41 23.49 -37.17 -11.77
CA ALA A 41 24.35 -36.26 -12.51
C ALA A 41 24.88 -37.04 -13.72
N GLN A 42 24.43 -36.70 -14.91
CA GLN A 42 25.14 -37.02 -16.14
C GLN A 42 25.42 -35.73 -16.90
N SER A 43 26.72 -35.48 -16.98
CA SER A 43 27.46 -34.60 -17.85
C SER A 43 26.97 -34.65 -19.29
N VAL A 44 26.75 -33.48 -19.89
CA VAL A 44 26.87 -33.30 -21.34
C VAL A 44 27.72 -32.04 -21.56
N GLU A 45 29.00 -32.28 -21.79
CA GLU A 45 29.93 -31.35 -22.44
C GLU A 45 29.62 -31.33 -23.95
N GLY A 46 29.99 -30.24 -24.64
CA GLY A 46 30.02 -30.15 -26.10
C GLY A 46 29.12 -29.03 -26.64
N LEU A 47 29.61 -27.79 -26.66
CA LEU A 47 30.23 -27.14 -27.83
C LEU A 47 29.21 -26.78 -28.92
N ASP A 48 28.96 -25.48 -29.09
CA ASP A 48 29.03 -24.82 -30.40
C ASP A 48 29.22 -23.30 -30.20
N GLU A 49 30.45 -22.87 -30.46
CA GLU A 49 30.84 -21.50 -30.74
C GLU A 49 30.41 -21.16 -32.17
N GLU A 50 29.55 -20.16 -32.39
CA GLU A 50 29.62 -19.25 -33.54
C GLU A 50 28.98 -17.92 -33.10
N ARG A 51 29.76 -16.87 -32.81
CA ARG A 51 30.31 -15.90 -33.78
C ARG A 51 29.20 -15.28 -34.64
N GLY A 52 28.65 -14.17 -34.13
CA GLY A 52 27.83 -13.23 -34.89
C GLY A 52 28.09 -11.82 -34.37
N ALA A 53 29.17 -11.22 -34.87
CA ALA A 53 29.46 -9.80 -34.72
C ALA A 53 28.44 -8.97 -35.52
N GLU A 54 28.52 -7.65 -35.32
CA GLU A 54 27.93 -6.60 -36.18
C GLU A 54 26.47 -6.24 -35.87
N SER A 55 26.28 -5.13 -35.15
CA SER A 55 25.80 -3.90 -35.81
C SER A 55 25.70 -2.77 -34.77
N ALA A 56 26.82 -2.06 -34.62
CA ALA A 56 26.86 -0.75 -34.00
C ALA A 56 27.06 0.27 -35.13
N GLN A 57 25.98 0.82 -35.68
CA GLN A 57 25.93 2.10 -36.41
C GLN A 57 24.53 2.31 -37.00
N SER A 58 23.70 3.10 -36.30
CA SER A 58 22.63 3.92 -36.88
C SER A 58 22.44 5.10 -35.91
N GLN A 59 23.17 6.20 -36.07
CA GLN A 59 22.85 7.32 -36.94
C GLN A 59 22.25 8.46 -36.12
N GLU A 60 23.12 9.44 -35.84
CA GLU A 60 22.75 10.81 -35.52
C GLU A 60 21.83 11.36 -36.61
N LYS A 61 20.71 11.98 -36.23
CA LYS A 61 20.45 13.43 -36.45
C LYS A 61 18.97 13.76 -36.35
N ALA A 62 18.75 14.84 -35.60
CA ALA A 62 17.79 15.92 -35.81
C ALA A 62 16.30 15.61 -35.59
N ASP A 63 15.69 16.42 -34.72
CA ASP A 63 14.50 17.26 -34.93
C ASP A 63 13.91 17.55 -33.54
N ASP A 64 14.31 18.62 -32.86
CA ASP A 64 13.77 19.99 -33.04
C ASP A 64 12.24 20.05 -33.20
N VAL A 65 11.49 19.61 -32.19
CA VAL A 65 10.12 20.11 -31.93
C VAL A 65 9.85 20.06 -30.41
N SER A 66 10.39 21.01 -29.66
CA SER A 66 9.98 21.26 -28.27
C SER A 66 9.57 22.72 -28.13
N GLN A 67 8.47 23.08 -28.77
CA GLN A 67 7.79 24.37 -28.58
C GLN A 67 6.44 24.37 -29.32
N GLN A 68 5.44 23.70 -28.77
CA GLN A 68 4.02 24.10 -28.87
C GLN A 68 3.12 23.07 -28.18
N MET A 69 2.03 23.57 -27.60
CA MET A 69 0.94 22.84 -26.93
C MET A 69 1.08 22.63 -25.42
N SER A 70 1.17 23.73 -24.69
CA SER A 70 0.57 23.85 -23.36
C SER A 70 -0.15 25.20 -23.24
N ALA A 71 -1.13 25.38 -24.13
CA ALA A 71 -2.17 26.40 -24.02
C ALA A 71 -3.52 25.69 -23.89
N GLN A 72 -4.36 26.19 -22.98
CA GLN A 72 -5.73 25.75 -22.62
C GLN A 72 -5.76 24.59 -21.61
N LEU A 73 -6.40 24.65 -20.45
CA LEU A 73 -7.47 25.54 -19.96
C LEU A 73 -7.33 25.59 -18.42
N ARG A 74 -6.99 26.75 -17.86
CA ARG A 74 -7.12 27.00 -16.42
C ARG A 74 -8.57 27.41 -16.18
N GLU A 75 -9.37 26.53 -15.58
CA GLU A 75 -10.61 26.94 -14.95
C GLU A 75 -10.24 27.77 -13.71
N GLU A 76 -10.63 29.05 -13.74
CA GLU A 76 -10.66 29.94 -12.59
C GLU A 76 -11.61 29.35 -11.54
N VAL A 77 -11.03 28.70 -10.55
CA VAL A 77 -11.72 28.51 -9.27
C VAL A 77 -11.36 29.74 -8.45
N ASP A 78 -12.30 30.70 -8.41
CA ASP A 78 -12.30 31.83 -7.48
C ASP A 78 -12.34 31.29 -6.05
N ASN A 79 -11.17 30.95 -5.54
CA ASN A 79 -10.95 30.74 -4.12
C ASN A 79 -10.76 32.14 -3.52
N PRO A 80 -11.70 32.66 -2.70
CA PRO A 80 -11.55 33.98 -2.10
C PRO A 80 -10.30 33.94 -1.23
N CYS A 81 -9.23 34.54 -1.73
CA CYS A 81 -8.04 34.84 -0.96
C CYS A 81 -8.51 35.66 0.26
N PRO A 82 -8.24 35.20 1.50
CA PRO A 82 -8.45 36.05 2.65
C PRO A 82 -7.56 37.27 2.44
N LYS A 83 -8.19 38.43 2.27
CA LYS A 83 -7.52 39.72 2.27
C LYS A 83 -6.82 39.82 3.62
N THR A 84 -5.56 39.43 3.66
CA THR A 84 -4.65 39.84 4.72
C THR A 84 -4.56 41.35 4.56
N GLU A 85 -5.29 42.04 5.43
CA GLU A 85 -5.22 43.47 5.56
C GLU A 85 -3.75 43.83 5.78
N ASP A 86 -3.23 44.72 4.93
CA ASP A 86 -1.92 45.36 4.99
C ASP A 86 -1.81 46.25 6.23
N LEU A 87 -1.94 45.63 7.40
CA LEU A 87 -1.70 46.23 8.69
C LEU A 87 -0.49 45.53 9.29
N ASP A 88 0.57 46.31 9.40
CA ASP A 88 1.66 46.18 10.37
C ASP A 88 3.02 45.64 9.92
N GLU A 89 3.41 45.89 8.65
CA GLU A 89 4.83 45.81 8.24
C GLU A 89 5.73 46.73 9.09
N GLN A 90 5.19 47.86 9.58
CA GLN A 90 5.92 48.78 10.45
C GLN A 90 6.25 48.17 11.83
N ARG A 91 5.34 47.38 12.42
CA ARG A 91 5.59 46.69 13.70
C ARG A 91 6.56 45.53 13.55
N GLU A 92 6.59 44.85 12.40
CA GLU A 92 7.57 43.79 12.16
C GLU A 92 9.00 44.35 12.11
N PHE A 93 9.21 45.52 11.51
CA PHE A 93 10.51 46.19 11.50
C PHE A 93 10.96 46.67 12.89
N GLU A 94 10.06 47.26 13.70
CA GLU A 94 10.39 47.67 15.08
C GLU A 94 10.74 46.48 15.97
N MET A 95 10.18 45.29 15.71
CA MET A 95 10.47 44.07 16.46
C MET A 95 11.84 43.47 16.11
N ILE A 96 12.31 43.67 14.87
CA ILE A 96 13.62 43.19 14.42
C ILE A 96 14.74 44.11 14.93
N GLU A 97 14.54 45.43 14.91
CA GLU A 97 15.57 46.41 15.31
C GLU A 97 15.87 46.37 16.82
N GLY A 98 14.84 46.14 17.66
CA GLY A 98 15.03 45.96 19.11
C GLY A 98 15.81 44.71 19.51
N ASN A 99 15.90 43.69 18.65
CA ASN A 99 16.72 42.50 18.90
C ASN A 99 18.20 42.70 18.57
N VAL A 100 18.55 43.69 17.74
CA VAL A 100 19.94 43.96 17.36
C VAL A 100 20.69 44.65 18.50
N GLU A 101 20.08 45.63 19.18
CA GLU A 101 20.70 46.34 20.30
C GLU A 101 20.94 45.46 21.54
N PHE A 102 20.21 44.34 21.69
CA PHE A 102 20.42 43.39 22.80
C PHE A 102 21.68 42.54 22.63
N MET A 103 22.21 42.37 21.41
CA MET A 103 23.41 41.57 21.15
C MET A 103 24.72 42.36 21.17
N GLU A 104 24.68 43.70 21.28
CA GLU A 104 25.89 44.54 21.27
C GLU A 104 26.52 44.78 22.68
N GLY A 105 26.05 44.06 23.71
CA GLY A 105 26.49 44.24 25.10
C GLY A 105 27.31 43.10 25.73
N ILE A 106 27.66 42.04 25.00
CA ILE A 106 28.31 40.83 25.54
C ILE A 106 29.72 40.68 24.96
N ASP A 107 30.56 41.71 25.06
CA ASP A 107 31.93 41.67 24.51
C ASP A 107 33.05 41.63 25.56
N GLU A 108 32.79 41.56 26.87
CA GLU A 108 33.86 41.61 27.88
C GLU A 108 33.67 40.66 29.07
N ALA A 109 33.56 39.36 28.77
CA ALA A 109 34.06 38.33 29.67
C ALA A 109 34.45 37.12 28.81
N VAL A 110 35.75 37.05 28.50
CA VAL A 110 36.40 35.89 27.90
C VAL A 110 36.16 34.71 28.84
N ASN A 111 35.07 33.98 28.61
CA ASN A 111 34.92 32.66 29.17
C ASN A 111 35.73 31.76 28.25
N GLU A 112 37.03 31.65 28.55
CA GLU A 112 37.87 30.50 28.21
C GLU A 112 37.25 29.27 28.90
N HIS A 113 36.03 28.90 28.50
CA HIS A 113 35.36 27.70 28.92
C HIS A 113 35.59 26.72 27.81
N ASP A 114 36.58 25.86 28.04
CA ASP A 114 36.55 24.45 27.70
C ASP A 114 35.62 24.19 26.50
N ASP A 115 36.13 24.46 25.29
CA ASP A 115 35.76 23.68 24.11
C ASP A 115 36.20 22.24 24.41
N ALA A 116 35.53 21.64 25.40
CA ALA A 116 35.67 20.27 25.79
C ALA A 116 35.28 19.51 24.54
N ASP A 117 36.28 18.96 23.86
CA ASP A 117 36.14 18.05 22.74
C ASP A 117 34.87 17.24 22.97
N ILE A 118 33.79 17.58 22.27
CA ILE A 118 32.55 16.82 22.36
C ILE A 118 32.98 15.45 21.87
N ASP A 119 33.08 14.53 22.82
CA ASP A 119 33.61 13.20 22.63
C ASP A 119 32.94 12.62 21.39
N GLU A 120 33.73 12.24 20.39
CA GLU A 120 33.25 11.73 19.10
C GLU A 120 32.23 10.60 19.33
N ASP A 121 32.43 9.83 20.42
CA ASP A 121 31.55 8.78 20.89
C ASP A 121 30.19 9.29 21.38
N GLN A 122 30.13 10.45 22.04
CA GLN A 122 28.86 11.07 22.45
C GLN A 122 28.03 11.46 21.21
N MET A 123 28.68 12.04 20.20
CA MET A 123 28.02 12.40 18.95
C MET A 123 27.51 11.15 18.22
N ARG A 124 28.33 10.09 18.16
CA ARG A 124 27.97 8.81 17.55
C ARG A 124 26.80 8.13 18.27
N ARG A 125 26.78 8.14 19.60
CA ARG A 125 25.65 7.61 20.40
C ARG A 125 24.37 8.38 20.10
N HIS A 126 24.43 9.71 20.10
CA HIS A 126 23.28 10.55 19.78
C HIS A 126 22.71 10.25 18.37
N GLN A 127 23.59 10.04 17.39
CA GLN A 127 23.17 9.67 16.03
C GLN A 127 22.42 8.34 15.98
N LEU A 128 22.90 7.31 16.71
CA LEU A 128 22.23 6.01 16.78
C LEU A 128 20.88 6.08 17.50
N GLU A 129 20.77 6.89 18.56
CA GLU A 129 19.50 7.13 19.25
C GLU A 129 18.46 7.78 18.34
N LEU A 130 18.87 8.81 17.60
CA LEU A 130 18.02 9.47 16.63
C LEU A 130 17.56 8.51 15.53
N GLU A 131 18.47 7.65 15.05
CA GLU A 131 18.15 6.64 14.07
C GLU A 131 17.13 5.63 14.60
N LEU A 132 17.33 5.15 15.82
CA LEU A 132 16.43 4.22 16.49
C LEU A 132 15.04 4.85 16.70
N ALA A 133 14.99 6.12 17.10
CA ALA A 133 13.74 6.86 17.25
C ALA A 133 12.99 6.98 15.92
N ARG A 134 13.69 7.33 14.84
CA ARG A 134 13.13 7.42 13.49
C ARG A 134 12.59 6.07 13.00
N ALA A 135 13.37 5.00 13.17
CA ALA A 135 12.95 3.65 12.77
C ALA A 135 11.71 3.18 13.54
N ARG A 136 11.63 3.46 14.85
CA ARG A 136 10.44 3.16 15.68
C ARG A 136 9.21 3.96 15.24
N GLN A 137 9.37 5.22 14.88
CA GLN A 137 8.26 6.02 14.33
C GLN A 137 7.78 5.42 13.01
N ALA A 138 8.68 5.06 12.10
CA ALA A 138 8.33 4.43 10.84
C ALA A 138 7.56 3.12 11.02
N LEU A 139 7.90 2.29 12.01
CA LEU A 139 7.11 1.10 12.34
C LEU A 139 5.69 1.42 12.79
N ARG A 140 5.49 2.46 13.62
CA ARG A 140 4.14 2.90 14.03
C ARG A 140 3.32 3.36 12.83
N ASP A 141 3.93 4.16 11.95
CA ASP A 141 3.26 4.68 10.76
C ASP A 141 2.88 3.54 9.80
N LEU A 142 3.81 2.60 9.55
CA LEU A 142 3.56 1.41 8.73
C LEU A 142 2.48 0.51 9.32
N HIS A 143 2.45 0.34 10.64
CA HIS A 143 1.40 -0.42 11.32
C HIS A 143 0.02 0.22 11.11
N SER A 144 -0.08 1.55 11.22
CA SER A 144 -1.34 2.27 10.90
C SER A 144 -1.76 2.04 9.45
N ILE A 145 -0.82 2.17 8.50
CA ILE A 145 -1.11 1.95 7.07
C ILE A 145 -1.57 0.52 6.80
N ILE A 146 -0.95 -0.48 7.44
CA ILE A 146 -1.34 -1.88 7.29
C ILE A 146 -2.78 -2.09 7.76
N LEU A 147 -3.14 -1.58 8.95
CA LEU A 147 -4.50 -1.69 9.47
C LEU A 147 -5.52 -0.99 8.56
N ASP A 148 -5.20 0.21 8.07
CA ASP A 148 -6.08 0.96 7.16
C ASP A 148 -6.30 0.25 5.83
N LEU A 149 -5.28 -0.44 5.30
CA LEU A 149 -5.37 -1.23 4.07
C LEU A 149 -6.14 -2.54 4.29
N GLU A 150 -5.94 -3.22 5.41
CA GLU A 150 -6.64 -4.47 5.74
C GLU A 150 -8.15 -4.28 5.95
N ASN A 151 -8.55 -3.10 6.41
CA ASN A 151 -9.97 -2.75 6.58
C ASN A 151 -10.68 -2.34 5.28
N GLN A 152 -9.96 -2.15 4.18
CA GLN A 152 -10.57 -1.79 2.90
C GLN A 152 -11.20 -3.03 2.23
N PRO A 153 -12.35 -2.87 1.54
CA PRO A 153 -12.97 -3.99 0.84
C PRO A 153 -12.06 -4.47 -0.28
N THR A 154 -11.85 -5.78 -0.35
CA THR A 154 -11.07 -6.42 -1.41
C THR A 154 -11.87 -7.53 -2.08
N CYS A 155 -11.51 -7.85 -3.31
CA CYS A 155 -11.98 -9.03 -4.03
C CYS A 155 -10.84 -9.66 -4.84
N ALA A 156 -11.10 -10.82 -5.44
CA ALA A 156 -10.14 -11.43 -6.36
C ALA A 156 -9.85 -10.49 -7.54
N SER A 157 -8.57 -10.41 -7.95
CA SER A 157 -8.17 -9.63 -9.10
C SER A 157 -8.79 -10.19 -10.40
N ARG A 158 -9.05 -9.27 -11.34
CA ARG A 158 -9.62 -9.58 -12.66
C ARG A 158 -8.57 -10.34 -13.49
N ARG A 159 -8.88 -11.58 -13.85
CA ARG A 159 -7.97 -12.45 -14.63
C ARG A 159 -8.04 -12.13 -16.12
N ILE A 160 -7.29 -11.13 -16.58
CA ILE A 160 -7.33 -10.65 -17.98
C ILE A 160 -6.74 -11.68 -18.97
N HIS A 161 -5.78 -12.50 -18.54
CA HIS A 161 -5.05 -13.41 -19.44
C HIS A 161 -5.64 -14.83 -19.55
N HIS A 162 -6.67 -15.17 -18.78
CA HIS A 162 -7.23 -16.55 -18.73
C HIS A 162 -8.67 -16.64 -19.24
N GLY A 163 -9.10 -15.65 -20.01
CA GLY A 163 -10.51 -15.41 -20.34
C GLY A 163 -11.02 -16.07 -21.62
N THR A 164 -10.44 -17.17 -22.09
CA THR A 164 -10.92 -17.82 -23.32
C THR A 164 -12.31 -18.44 -23.10
N THR A 165 -13.28 -18.04 -23.93
CA THR A 165 -14.64 -18.60 -23.90
C THR A 165 -14.65 -19.95 -24.62
N TYR A 166 -14.63 -21.06 -23.86
CA TYR A 166 -14.66 -22.42 -24.43
C TYR A 166 -16.06 -23.02 -24.55
N ARG A 167 -17.12 -22.33 -24.11
CA ARG A 167 -18.47 -22.88 -24.15
C ARG A 167 -19.10 -22.68 -25.53
N ASP A 168 -19.60 -23.76 -26.13
CA ASP A 168 -20.14 -23.76 -27.49
C ASP A 168 -21.27 -22.75 -27.71
N GLY A 169 -22.09 -22.49 -26.68
CA GLY A 169 -23.16 -21.49 -26.73
C GLY A 169 -22.70 -20.03 -26.68
N GLU A 170 -21.43 -19.77 -26.36
CA GLU A 170 -20.90 -18.42 -26.11
C GLU A 170 -19.95 -17.94 -27.21
N ARG A 171 -19.71 -18.76 -28.24
CA ARG A 171 -18.85 -18.45 -29.39
C ARG A 171 -19.30 -17.23 -30.19
N PHE A 172 -20.55 -16.80 -30.04
CA PHE A 172 -21.11 -15.61 -30.72
C PHE A 172 -21.24 -14.40 -29.80
N MET A 173 -20.77 -14.49 -28.55
CA MET A 173 -20.83 -13.37 -27.61
C MET A 173 -19.86 -12.27 -28.03
N CYS A 174 -20.38 -11.07 -28.29
CA CYS A 174 -19.56 -9.91 -28.61
C CYS A 174 -19.05 -9.23 -27.33
N CYS A 175 -17.77 -8.86 -27.31
CA CYS A 175 -17.25 -7.99 -26.27
C CYS A 175 -17.93 -6.61 -26.35
N ALA A 176 -18.30 -6.03 -25.21
CA ALA A 176 -18.95 -4.72 -25.17
C ALA A 176 -17.97 -3.56 -25.45
N PHE A 177 -16.66 -3.80 -25.27
CA PHE A 177 -15.61 -2.78 -25.30
C PHE A 177 -14.76 -2.84 -26.58
N CYS A 178 -14.45 -4.03 -27.08
CA CYS A 178 -13.63 -4.23 -28.29
C CYS A 178 -14.42 -5.01 -29.36
N PRO A 179 -13.93 -5.11 -30.62
CA PRO A 179 -14.65 -5.78 -31.70
C PRO A 179 -14.58 -7.32 -31.66
N ALA A 180 -13.96 -7.91 -30.64
CA ALA A 180 -13.83 -9.37 -30.53
C ALA A 180 -15.17 -10.07 -30.30
N VAL A 181 -15.34 -11.25 -30.92
CA VAL A 181 -16.53 -12.10 -30.82
C VAL A 181 -16.11 -13.51 -30.44
N GLY A 182 -16.66 -14.05 -29.36
CA GLY A 182 -16.39 -15.43 -28.93
C GLY A 182 -14.94 -15.71 -28.49
N ILE A 183 -14.15 -14.65 -28.26
CA ILE A 183 -12.76 -14.76 -27.79
C ILE A 183 -12.70 -14.63 -26.27
N HIS A 184 -13.37 -13.62 -25.72
CA HIS A 184 -13.36 -13.31 -24.29
C HIS A 184 -14.66 -12.65 -23.85
N TYR A 185 -15.00 -12.77 -22.57
CA TYR A 185 -16.10 -12.00 -21.98
C TYR A 185 -15.70 -10.53 -21.79
N SER A 186 -16.67 -9.62 -21.89
CA SER A 186 -16.47 -8.19 -21.64
C SER A 186 -15.78 -7.89 -20.31
N ASP A 187 -16.03 -8.69 -19.27
CA ASP A 187 -15.41 -8.53 -17.94
C ASP A 187 -13.88 -8.65 -18.00
N VAL A 188 -13.33 -9.46 -18.91
CA VAL A 188 -11.89 -9.77 -19.03
C VAL A 188 -11.29 -9.23 -20.33
N CYS A 189 -11.86 -8.15 -20.88
CA CYS A 189 -11.36 -7.54 -22.11
C CYS A 189 -9.90 -7.06 -21.97
N PRO A 190 -8.94 -7.58 -22.76
CA PRO A 190 -7.54 -7.19 -22.69
C PRO A 190 -7.25 -5.87 -23.42
N THR A 191 -8.11 -5.45 -24.35
CA THR A 191 -7.94 -4.22 -25.12
C THR A 191 -8.31 -2.98 -24.31
N VAL A 192 -9.32 -3.10 -23.44
CA VAL A 192 -9.81 -1.99 -22.61
C VAL A 192 -9.76 -2.45 -21.16
N MET A 193 -8.62 -2.24 -20.50
CA MET A 193 -8.39 -2.67 -19.13
C MET A 193 -8.95 -1.67 -18.11
N ASP A 194 -8.83 -0.37 -18.39
CA ASP A 194 -9.22 0.68 -17.45
C ASP A 194 -10.75 0.80 -17.30
N THR A 195 -11.24 0.64 -16.07
CA THR A 195 -12.65 0.73 -15.72
C THR A 195 -13.25 2.11 -15.98
N THR A 196 -12.47 3.18 -15.86
CA THR A 196 -12.91 4.56 -16.18
C THR A 196 -13.20 4.70 -17.68
N VAL A 197 -12.29 4.21 -18.53
CA VAL A 197 -12.46 4.15 -19.99
C VAL A 197 -13.66 3.27 -20.34
N ARG A 198 -13.82 2.10 -19.69
CA ARG A 198 -14.99 1.24 -19.88
C ARG A 198 -16.31 1.97 -19.62
N LYS A 199 -16.39 2.76 -18.53
CA LYS A 199 -17.59 3.55 -18.18
C LYS A 199 -17.85 4.64 -19.22
N GLN A 200 -16.82 5.38 -19.64
CA GLN A 200 -16.92 6.38 -20.70
C GLN A 200 -17.48 5.77 -21.99
N MET A 201 -16.94 4.62 -22.42
CA MET A 201 -17.42 3.93 -23.62
C MET A 201 -18.90 3.50 -23.53
N MET A 202 -19.41 3.18 -22.33
CA MET A 202 -20.83 2.86 -22.15
C MET A 202 -21.71 4.10 -22.34
N GLN A 203 -21.27 5.25 -21.82
CA GLN A 203 -21.98 6.52 -21.96
C GLN A 203 -22.00 6.99 -23.43
N GLU A 204 -20.84 6.99 -24.09
CA GLU A 204 -20.70 7.38 -25.49
C GLU A 204 -21.56 6.52 -26.44
N LYS A 205 -21.57 5.20 -26.21
CA LYS A 205 -22.34 4.25 -27.01
C LYS A 205 -23.80 4.13 -26.58
N ARG A 206 -24.24 4.90 -25.58
CA ARG A 206 -25.59 4.84 -24.98
C ARG A 206 -26.01 3.42 -24.59
N LYS A 207 -25.07 2.66 -24.01
CA LYS A 207 -25.32 1.31 -23.50
C LYS A 207 -25.76 1.38 -22.03
N CYS A 208 -26.54 0.39 -21.60
CA CYS A 208 -26.98 0.32 -20.21
C CYS A 208 -25.83 -0.12 -19.30
N GLU A 209 -25.54 0.63 -18.24
CA GLU A 209 -24.47 0.31 -17.29
C GLU A 209 -24.73 -0.97 -16.47
N LEU A 210 -25.98 -1.44 -16.41
CA LEU A 210 -26.39 -2.64 -15.67
C LEU A 210 -26.24 -3.93 -16.48
N CYS A 211 -26.51 -3.87 -17.79
CA CYS A 211 -26.50 -5.06 -18.65
C CYS A 211 -25.53 -5.01 -19.82
N ILE A 212 -24.82 -3.88 -20.02
CA ILE A 212 -23.85 -3.59 -21.11
C ILE A 212 -24.39 -3.78 -22.54
N GLU A 213 -25.70 -3.99 -22.68
CA GLU A 213 -26.44 -4.10 -23.93
C GLU A 213 -26.96 -2.73 -24.36
N THR A 214 -27.21 -2.57 -25.66
CA THR A 214 -27.76 -1.33 -26.22
C THR A 214 -29.16 -1.10 -25.67
N PHE A 215 -29.38 0.05 -25.04
CA PHE A 215 -30.68 0.40 -24.50
C PHE A 215 -31.67 0.67 -25.64
N ARG A 216 -32.78 -0.07 -25.70
CA ARG A 216 -33.90 0.30 -26.58
C ARG A 216 -34.73 1.35 -25.84
N ALA A 217 -34.80 2.56 -26.38
CA ALA A 217 -35.63 3.63 -25.85
C ALA A 217 -37.10 3.17 -25.79
N GLY A 218 -37.62 2.94 -24.58
CA GLY A 218 -39.02 2.53 -24.35
C GLY A 218 -39.22 1.41 -23.31
N ASP A 219 -38.16 0.68 -22.93
CA ASP A 219 -38.31 -0.41 -21.95
C ASP A 219 -38.32 0.11 -20.50
N ARG A 220 -39.33 -0.35 -19.76
CA ARG A 220 -39.54 -0.12 -18.31
C ARG A 220 -38.40 -0.77 -17.51
N GLY A 221 -37.26 -0.08 -17.42
CA GLY A 221 -36.12 -0.48 -16.59
C GLY A 221 -35.32 -1.68 -17.11
N CYS A 222 -34.04 -1.74 -16.75
CA CYS A 222 -33.17 -2.86 -17.09
C CYS A 222 -33.57 -4.11 -16.31
N LYS A 223 -33.76 -5.25 -16.98
CA LYS A 223 -34.06 -6.56 -16.34
C LYS A 223 -32.98 -7.00 -15.34
N LYS A 224 -31.75 -6.51 -15.49
CA LYS A 224 -30.60 -6.81 -14.61
C LYS A 224 -30.45 -5.81 -13.45
N SER A 225 -31.44 -4.95 -13.19
CA SER A 225 -31.39 -3.99 -12.07
C SER A 225 -31.28 -4.65 -10.70
N ALA A 226 -31.90 -5.82 -10.53
CA ALA A 226 -31.84 -6.63 -9.31
C ALA A 226 -30.70 -7.66 -9.31
N THR A 227 -29.77 -7.61 -10.27
CA THR A 227 -28.61 -8.50 -10.30
C THR A 227 -27.44 -7.83 -9.56
N PRO A 228 -26.92 -8.41 -8.47
CA PRO A 228 -25.77 -7.84 -7.78
C PRO A 228 -24.49 -8.04 -8.60
N CYS A 229 -23.56 -7.10 -8.49
CA CYS A 229 -22.24 -7.21 -9.07
C CYS A 229 -21.49 -8.44 -8.51
N TYR A 230 -20.80 -9.18 -9.37
CA TYR A 230 -20.03 -10.37 -8.97
C TYR A 230 -18.88 -10.01 -8.01
N HIS A 231 -18.22 -8.87 -8.23
CA HIS A 231 -17.02 -8.46 -7.51
C HIS A 231 -17.34 -7.83 -6.16
N CYS A 232 -18.20 -6.82 -6.13
CA CYS A 232 -18.49 -6.05 -4.90
C CYS A 232 -19.83 -6.38 -4.22
N ARG A 233 -20.67 -7.23 -4.84
CA ARG A 233 -22.01 -7.62 -4.36
C ARG A 233 -23.03 -6.48 -4.23
N ARG A 234 -22.69 -5.25 -4.63
CA ARG A 234 -23.60 -4.10 -4.69
C ARG A 234 -24.41 -4.11 -5.99
N TYR A 235 -25.57 -3.46 -5.97
CA TYR A 235 -26.41 -3.23 -7.14
C TYR A 235 -25.97 -1.98 -7.91
N GLY A 236 -26.57 -1.74 -9.07
CA GLY A 236 -26.39 -0.47 -9.80
C GLY A 236 -25.32 -0.49 -10.89
N HIS A 237 -24.57 -1.58 -11.09
CA HIS A 237 -23.60 -1.69 -12.17
C HIS A 237 -23.34 -3.15 -12.59
N HIS A 238 -22.91 -3.34 -13.84
CA HIS A 238 -22.42 -4.61 -14.35
C HIS A 238 -21.01 -4.93 -13.82
N SER A 239 -20.69 -6.21 -13.60
CA SER A 239 -19.37 -6.66 -13.09
C SER A 239 -18.18 -6.12 -13.91
N ALA A 240 -18.36 -6.00 -15.23
CA ALA A 240 -17.34 -5.49 -16.14
C ALA A 240 -16.99 -4.01 -15.96
N LEU A 241 -17.85 -3.26 -15.25
CA LEU A 241 -17.69 -1.84 -14.91
C LEU A 241 -17.34 -1.64 -13.42
N CYS A 242 -17.18 -2.73 -12.65
CA CYS A 242 -16.76 -2.67 -11.27
C CYS A 242 -15.26 -2.37 -11.20
N ASP A 243 -14.89 -1.39 -10.37
CA ASP A 243 -13.51 -0.95 -10.12
C ASP A 243 -12.87 -1.67 -8.93
N LEU A 244 -13.64 -2.48 -8.20
CA LEU A 244 -13.15 -3.17 -7.01
C LEU A 244 -12.00 -4.13 -7.33
N PRO A 245 -11.99 -4.92 -8.44
CA PRO A 245 -10.87 -5.80 -8.75
C PRO A 245 -9.54 -5.05 -8.92
N GLU A 246 -9.55 -3.94 -9.64
CA GLU A 246 -8.37 -3.10 -9.87
C GLU A 246 -7.91 -2.43 -8.57
N ARG A 247 -8.84 -1.85 -7.80
CA ARG A 247 -8.52 -1.27 -6.48
C ARG A 247 -8.00 -2.32 -5.50
N SER A 248 -8.54 -3.53 -5.52
CA SER A 248 -8.09 -4.63 -4.66
C SER A 248 -6.66 -5.03 -4.98
N GLN A 249 -6.29 -5.07 -6.27
CA GLN A 249 -4.90 -5.29 -6.67
C GLN A 249 -3.97 -4.22 -6.10
N GLN A 250 -4.33 -2.94 -6.24
CA GLN A 250 -3.55 -1.83 -5.68
C GLN A 250 -3.43 -1.90 -4.15
N ILE A 251 -4.51 -2.24 -3.44
CA ILE A 251 -4.51 -2.44 -1.99
C ILE A 251 -3.53 -3.56 -1.62
N ASN A 252 -3.60 -4.70 -2.29
CA ASN A 252 -2.74 -5.85 -2.02
C ASN A 252 -1.25 -5.55 -2.30
N GLU A 253 -0.94 -4.83 -3.38
CA GLU A 253 0.41 -4.38 -3.70
C GLU A 253 0.95 -3.42 -2.62
N ARG A 254 0.14 -2.43 -2.21
CA ARG A 254 0.49 -1.52 -1.12
C ARG A 254 0.69 -2.25 0.21
N LEU A 255 -0.17 -3.22 0.51
CA LEU A 255 -0.07 -4.03 1.72
C LEU A 255 1.22 -4.88 1.73
N ALA A 256 1.56 -5.49 0.59
CA ALA A 256 2.81 -6.24 0.44
C ALA A 256 4.04 -5.33 0.60
N ASN A 257 4.01 -4.13 0.02
CA ASN A 257 5.07 -3.13 0.17
C ASN A 257 5.22 -2.66 1.63
N ALA A 258 4.10 -2.36 2.30
CA ALA A 258 4.09 -1.94 3.70
C ALA A 258 4.65 -3.03 4.61
N ARG A 259 4.24 -4.30 4.42
CA ARG A 259 4.76 -5.45 5.18
C ARG A 259 6.25 -5.68 4.97
N ARG A 260 6.75 -5.58 3.73
CA ARG A 260 8.19 -5.65 3.45
C ARG A 260 8.96 -4.52 4.13
N SER A 261 8.44 -3.31 4.07
CA SER A 261 9.05 -2.13 4.71
C SER A 261 9.07 -2.29 6.23
N TYR A 262 8.00 -2.83 6.81
CA TYR A 262 7.88 -3.11 8.24
C TYR A 262 8.97 -4.10 8.69
N GLN A 263 9.12 -5.23 7.98
CA GLN A 263 10.19 -6.20 8.25
C GLN A 263 11.59 -5.57 8.12
N TRP A 264 11.79 -4.73 7.12
CA TRP A 264 13.07 -4.02 6.95
C TRP A 264 13.41 -3.13 8.15
N TYR A 265 12.44 -2.36 8.66
CA TYR A 265 12.66 -1.52 9.84
C TYR A 265 12.85 -2.32 11.13
N GLU A 266 12.19 -3.48 11.28
CA GLU A 266 12.45 -4.38 12.40
C GLU A 266 13.89 -4.87 12.41
N GLU A 267 14.41 -5.34 11.27
CA GLU A 267 15.81 -5.76 11.12
C GLU A 267 16.79 -4.59 11.31
N ARG A 268 16.42 -3.39 10.85
CA ARG A 268 17.22 -2.18 11.06
C ARG A 268 17.34 -1.84 12.55
N ILE A 269 16.23 -1.91 13.29
CA ILE A 269 16.22 -1.68 14.74
C ILE A 269 17.10 -2.71 15.46
N LYS A 270 17.02 -4.00 15.09
CA LYS A 270 17.90 -5.04 15.65
C LYS A 270 19.37 -4.70 15.40
N THR A 271 19.72 -4.32 14.17
CA THR A 271 21.08 -3.94 13.78
C THR A 271 21.60 -2.73 14.57
N VAL A 272 20.79 -1.66 14.69
CA VAL A 272 21.16 -0.45 15.44
C VAL A 272 21.37 -0.78 16.92
N LYS A 273 20.49 -1.61 17.52
CA LYS A 273 20.67 -2.09 18.89
C LYS A 273 21.97 -2.87 19.08
N THR A 274 22.30 -3.78 18.16
CA THR A 274 23.57 -4.53 18.21
C THR A 274 24.77 -3.59 18.11
N ASN A 275 24.73 -2.59 17.23
CA ASN A 275 25.80 -1.59 17.12
C ASN A 275 25.96 -0.77 18.40
N PHE A 276 24.86 -0.41 19.06
CA PHE A 276 24.89 0.31 20.33
C PHE A 276 25.60 -0.50 21.43
N VAL A 277 25.31 -1.81 21.52
CA VAL A 277 25.99 -2.72 22.46
C VAL A 277 27.48 -2.85 22.13
N ASN A 278 27.84 -2.96 20.85
CA ASN A 278 29.23 -3.09 20.43
C ASN A 278 30.08 -1.85 20.80
N ILE A 279 29.52 -0.64 20.65
CA ILE A 279 30.20 0.60 21.06
C ILE A 279 30.44 0.58 22.58
N ALA A 280 29.41 0.25 23.37
CA ALA A 280 29.53 0.19 24.83
C ALA A 280 30.59 -0.81 25.34
N ILE A 281 30.85 -1.89 24.60
CA ILE A 281 31.88 -2.89 24.94
C ILE A 281 33.29 -2.39 24.59
N ILE A 282 33.47 -1.74 23.44
CA ILE A 282 34.78 -1.31 22.92
C ILE A 282 35.37 -0.18 23.78
N ASP A 283 34.54 0.72 24.28
CA ASP A 283 35.01 1.90 25.03
C ASP A 283 35.61 1.54 26.41
N GLY A 284 35.62 0.26 26.80
CA GLY A 284 36.43 -0.29 27.90
C GLY A 284 36.18 0.27 29.31
N GLY A 285 35.30 1.26 29.45
CA GLY A 285 34.97 1.95 30.70
C GLY A 285 33.86 1.30 31.52
N TRP A 286 33.25 0.22 31.04
CA TRP A 286 32.29 -0.56 31.84
C TRP A 286 33.03 -1.47 32.82
N SER A 287 33.62 -0.85 33.85
CA SER A 287 34.06 -1.55 35.05
C SER A 287 32.83 -2.08 35.77
N VAL A 288 32.68 -3.41 35.78
CA VAL A 288 31.64 -4.16 36.52
C VAL A 288 31.60 -3.78 38.01
N ALA A 289 32.65 -3.14 38.53
CA ALA A 289 32.78 -2.74 39.93
C ALA A 289 31.96 -1.49 40.33
N ASP A 290 31.51 -0.65 39.40
CA ASP A 290 30.74 0.58 39.72
C ASP A 290 29.22 0.43 39.53
N SER A 291 28.76 -0.80 39.26
CA SER A 291 27.39 -1.09 38.85
C SER A 291 26.41 -1.20 40.02
N ARG A 292 25.98 -0.06 40.57
CA ARG A 292 24.68 0.01 41.29
C ARG A 292 23.47 -0.03 40.34
N ASP A 293 23.67 0.07 39.03
CA ASP A 293 22.61 -0.04 38.01
C ASP A 293 22.69 -1.32 37.15
N LEU A 294 22.91 -2.47 37.81
CA LEU A 294 22.67 -3.78 37.19
C LEU A 294 21.22 -3.95 36.71
N ARG A 295 20.28 -3.10 37.16
CA ARG A 295 18.89 -3.08 36.71
C ARG A 295 18.76 -2.63 35.27
N ASP A 296 19.53 -1.65 34.81
CA ASP A 296 19.48 -1.18 33.42
C ASP A 296 20.16 -2.17 32.48
N LEU A 297 21.20 -2.84 32.95
CA LEU A 297 21.81 -4.00 32.28
C LEU A 297 20.80 -5.15 32.14
N PHE A 298 20.07 -5.46 33.20
CA PHE A 298 19.03 -6.48 33.16
C PHE A 298 17.89 -6.06 32.23
N VAL A 299 17.48 -4.80 32.18
CA VAL A 299 16.46 -4.31 31.25
C VAL A 299 16.96 -4.36 29.81
N LEU A 300 18.22 -4.02 29.54
CA LEU A 300 18.85 -4.13 28.21
C LEU A 300 19.01 -5.59 27.76
N LEU A 301 19.44 -6.50 28.64
CA LEU A 301 19.48 -7.94 28.37
C LEU A 301 18.08 -8.54 28.21
N TYR A 302 17.11 -8.10 29.01
CA TYR A 302 15.72 -8.55 28.91
C TYR A 302 15.07 -8.06 27.60
N LEU A 303 15.42 -6.86 27.11
CA LEU A 303 14.99 -6.33 25.81
C LEU A 303 15.74 -6.91 24.60
N LEU A 304 16.80 -7.69 24.83
CA LEU A 304 17.53 -8.46 23.82
C LEU A 304 17.05 -9.91 23.76
N VAL A 305 16.49 -10.45 24.86
CA VAL A 305 16.03 -11.84 24.98
C VAL A 305 14.51 -11.99 24.81
N ALA A 306 13.72 -10.94 25.04
CA ALA A 306 12.26 -10.89 24.80
C ALA A 306 11.92 -10.21 23.47
#